data_AF-A0A960UD18-F1
#
_entry.id   AF-A0A960UD18-F1
#
_cell.length_a   1.000
_cell.length_b   1.000
_cell.length_c   1.000
_cell.angle_alpha   90.00
_cell.angle_beta   90.00
_cell.angle_gamma   90.00
#
_symmetry.space_group_name_H-M   'P 1'
#
loop_
_entity.id
_entity.type
_entity.pdbx_description
1 polymer ?
#
loop_
_entity_poly.entity_id
_entity_poly.type
_entity_poly.pdbx_seq_one_letter_code
_entity_poly.pdbx_strand_id
1 'polypeptide(L)'
;MSEIRQNLITRDWVIIAKERAKRPHEFAKQQDDINTIPPYKDNCPFCAGNESLGTREILRIPEIGNWKVRIIENKYPALSPEGERNRWNDGLYNNISGVGIHEVVVDTPKHNVPTAFLPVSDIYNILLSYKLRYMQIRNDRRLEAVVIFKNHGEAAGSSLEHPHSQIAATPVVPYQFRARIQEVIRYFDDT
;
A
#
# COMPACT_ATOMS: atom_id res chain seq x y z
N MET A 1 -8.02 35.62 -0.42
CA MET A 1 -6.60 35.72 -0.84
C MET A 1 -5.98 34.32 -0.75
N SER A 2 -5.18 33.91 -1.74
CA SER A 2 -4.41 32.67 -1.66
C SER A 2 -3.21 32.85 -0.74
N GLU A 3 -2.79 31.78 -0.08
CA GLU A 3 -1.58 31.72 0.75
C GLU A 3 -0.71 30.55 0.33
N ILE A 4 0.59 30.59 0.65
CA ILE A 4 1.51 29.48 0.44
C ILE A 4 2.09 29.10 1.80
N ARG A 5 1.93 27.84 2.20
CA ARG A 5 2.42 27.33 3.48
C ARG A 5 3.44 26.23 3.26
N GLN A 6 4.50 26.20 4.06
CA GLN A 6 5.48 25.13 4.02
C GLN A 6 5.07 23.99 4.97
N ASN A 7 5.14 22.74 4.49
CA ASN A 7 5.02 21.56 5.34
C ASN A 7 6.32 21.35 6.13
N LEU A 8 6.27 21.34 7.46
CA LEU A 8 7.47 21.19 8.29
C LEU A 8 8.13 19.80 8.18
N ILE A 9 7.36 18.77 7.82
CA ILE A 9 7.85 17.38 7.72
C ILE A 9 8.56 17.14 6.38
N THR A 10 8.04 17.72 5.29
CA THR A 10 8.59 17.48 3.94
C THR A 10 9.36 18.67 3.36
N ARG A 11 9.21 19.86 3.95
CA ARG A 11 9.68 21.16 3.44
C ARG A 11 9.08 21.62 2.11
N ASP A 12 8.07 20.90 1.61
CA ASP A 12 7.35 21.30 0.41
C ASP A 12 6.49 22.54 0.67
N TRP A 13 6.46 23.45 -0.30
CA TRP A 13 5.56 24.60 -0.32
C TRP A 13 4.25 24.23 -0.99
N VAL A 14 3.13 24.49 -0.30
CA VAL A 14 1.78 24.16 -0.77
C VAL A 14 0.97 25.44 -0.97
N ILE A 15 0.40 25.59 -2.17
CA ILE A 15 -0.51 26.70 -2.50
C ILE A 15 -1.91 26.38 -1.95
N ILE A 16 -2.44 27.28 -1.14
CA ILE A 16 -3.80 27.22 -0.59
C ILE A 16 -4.63 28.32 -1.26
N ALA A 17 -5.48 27.92 -2.19
CA ALA A 17 -6.33 28.84 -2.96
C ALA A 17 -7.82 28.48 -2.80
N LYS A 18 -8.45 28.93 -1.70
CA LYS A 18 -9.83 28.58 -1.32
C LYS A 18 -10.87 28.84 -2.43
N GLU A 19 -10.71 29.92 -3.19
CA GLU A 19 -11.63 30.30 -4.26
C GLU A 19 -11.65 29.31 -5.43
N ARG A 20 -10.62 28.46 -5.61
CA ARG A 20 -10.58 27.47 -6.70
C ARG A 20 -11.69 26.41 -6.59
N ALA A 21 -12.22 26.17 -5.39
CA ALA A 21 -13.33 25.24 -5.19
C ALA A 21 -14.65 25.71 -5.84
N LYS A 22 -14.80 27.00 -6.17
CA LYS A 22 -15.99 27.55 -6.84
C LYS A 22 -15.95 27.37 -8.36
N ARG A 23 -14.88 26.79 -8.91
CA ARG A 23 -14.76 26.61 -10.36
C ARG A 23 -15.79 25.56 -10.82
N PRO A 24 -16.58 25.83 -11.86
CA PRO A 24 -17.51 24.84 -12.40
C PRO A 24 -16.74 23.61 -12.90
N HIS A 25 -17.26 22.42 -12.58
CA HIS A 25 -16.71 21.13 -12.98
C HIS A 25 -17.63 20.50 -14.04
N GLU A 26 -17.38 20.79 -15.31
CA GLU A 26 -18.17 20.27 -16.44
C GLU A 26 -18.00 18.76 -16.66
N PHE A 27 -16.95 18.16 -16.10
CA PHE A 27 -16.61 16.73 -16.25
C PHE A 27 -16.68 15.96 -14.93
N ALA A 28 -17.43 16.45 -13.92
CA ALA A 28 -17.63 15.69 -12.69
C ALA A 28 -18.38 14.38 -13.03
N LYS A 29 -17.67 13.25 -13.01
CA LYS A 29 -18.31 11.93 -13.08
C LYS A 29 -19.25 11.78 -11.88
N GLN A 30 -20.44 11.27 -12.11
CA GLN A 30 -21.30 10.78 -11.03
C GLN A 30 -20.55 9.66 -10.28
N GLN A 31 -20.59 9.71 -8.94
CA GLN A 31 -20.14 8.60 -8.12
C GLN A 31 -21.09 7.43 -8.35
N ASP A 32 -20.55 6.28 -8.76
CA ASP A 32 -21.31 5.04 -8.80
C ASP A 32 -21.76 4.66 -7.38
N ASP A 33 -22.98 4.16 -7.26
CA ASP A 33 -23.61 3.83 -5.98
C ASP A 33 -22.93 2.58 -5.38
N ILE A 34 -22.22 2.76 -4.26
CA ILE A 34 -21.48 1.71 -3.51
C ILE A 34 -22.40 0.53 -3.14
N ASN A 35 -23.72 0.75 -3.06
CA ASN A 35 -24.71 -0.22 -2.64
C ASN A 35 -24.97 -1.40 -3.61
N THR A 36 -24.29 -1.44 -4.76
CA THR A 36 -24.49 -2.46 -5.81
C THR A 36 -23.47 -3.59 -5.79
N ILE A 37 -22.43 -3.51 -4.96
CA ILE A 37 -21.34 -4.50 -4.96
C ILE A 37 -21.77 -5.75 -4.16
N PRO A 38 -21.74 -6.96 -4.76
CA PRO A 38 -22.13 -8.18 -4.06
C PRO A 38 -21.09 -8.60 -3.01
N PRO A 39 -21.49 -9.28 -1.92
CA PRO A 39 -20.58 -9.72 -0.87
C PRO A 39 -19.56 -10.76 -1.31
N TYR A 40 -19.79 -11.38 -2.47
CA TYR A 40 -18.94 -12.40 -3.06
C TYR A 40 -19.03 -12.31 -4.59
N LYS A 41 -17.91 -12.61 -5.28
CA LYS A 41 -17.81 -12.71 -6.74
C LYS A 41 -16.98 -13.94 -7.11
N ASP A 42 -17.52 -14.82 -7.97
CA ASP A 42 -16.90 -16.09 -8.38
C ASP A 42 -15.53 -15.94 -9.05
N ASN A 43 -15.30 -14.83 -9.74
CA ASN A 43 -14.06 -14.58 -10.46
C ASN A 43 -13.05 -13.74 -9.67
N CYS A 44 -13.38 -13.35 -8.43
CA CYS A 44 -12.48 -12.56 -7.61
C CYS A 44 -11.57 -13.50 -6.79
N PRO A 45 -10.24 -13.45 -6.97
CA PRO A 45 -9.31 -14.34 -6.26
C PRO A 45 -9.18 -14.03 -4.75
N PHE A 46 -9.71 -12.89 -4.31
CA PHE A 46 -9.61 -12.45 -2.92
C PHE A 46 -10.82 -12.89 -2.08
N CYS A 47 -11.95 -13.23 -2.72
CA CYS A 47 -13.11 -13.80 -2.05
C CYS A 47 -12.76 -15.12 -1.34
N ALA A 48 -13.34 -15.35 -0.17
CA ALA A 48 -13.23 -16.65 0.50
C ALA A 48 -13.88 -17.76 -0.34
N GLY A 49 -13.20 -18.90 -0.49
CA GLY A 49 -13.58 -19.99 -1.38
C GLY A 49 -12.89 -19.96 -2.74
N ASN A 50 -12.32 -18.81 -3.13
CA ASN A 50 -11.60 -18.62 -4.41
C ASN A 50 -10.08 -18.61 -4.24
N GLU A 51 -9.56 -19.19 -3.15
CA GLU A 51 -8.13 -19.25 -2.84
C GLU A 51 -7.32 -19.81 -4.01
N SER A 52 -7.87 -20.80 -4.73
CA SER A 52 -7.24 -21.47 -5.89
C SER A 52 -7.08 -20.58 -7.12
N LEU A 53 -7.85 -19.49 -7.24
CA LEU A 53 -7.71 -18.49 -8.30
C LEU A 53 -6.60 -17.47 -8.01
N GLY A 54 -6.16 -17.41 -6.75
CA GLY A 54 -5.11 -16.52 -6.29
C GLY A 54 -3.70 -17.04 -6.58
N THR A 55 -2.75 -16.41 -5.92
CA THR A 55 -1.33 -16.78 -5.91
C THR A 55 -1.00 -17.50 -4.60
N ARG A 56 0.29 -17.84 -4.42
CA ARG A 56 0.75 -18.49 -3.20
C ARG A 56 0.40 -17.66 -1.97
N GLU A 57 -0.20 -18.32 -1.00
CA GLU A 57 -0.46 -17.73 0.32
C GLU A 57 0.82 -17.75 1.17
N ILE A 58 1.06 -16.62 1.84
CA ILE A 58 2.25 -16.35 2.64
C ILE A 58 1.90 -16.37 4.13
N LEU A 59 0.75 -15.80 4.48
CA LEU A 59 0.27 -15.69 5.84
C LEU A 59 -1.26 -15.59 5.82
N ARG A 60 -1.92 -16.15 6.84
CA ARG A 60 -3.35 -15.92 7.06
C ARG A 60 -3.64 -15.78 8.56
N ILE A 61 -4.75 -15.12 8.89
CA ILE A 61 -5.24 -14.96 10.27
C ILE A 61 -6.73 -15.25 10.30
N PRO A 62 -7.23 -16.20 11.13
CA PRO A 62 -6.45 -17.22 11.84
C PRO A 62 -5.78 -18.21 10.89
N GLU A 63 -4.74 -18.91 11.35
CA GLU A 63 -3.99 -19.91 10.56
C GLU A 63 -4.84 -21.12 10.17
N ILE A 64 -5.78 -21.51 11.03
CA ILE A 64 -6.66 -22.66 10.82
C ILE A 64 -8.12 -22.20 10.83
N GLY A 65 -8.91 -22.73 9.90
CA GLY A 65 -10.33 -22.43 9.77
C GLY A 65 -10.61 -21.25 8.83
N ASN A 66 -11.71 -20.56 9.08
CA ASN A 66 -12.15 -19.45 8.25
C ASN A 66 -11.26 -18.23 8.49
N TRP A 67 -10.49 -17.87 7.47
CA TRP A 67 -9.60 -16.72 7.53
C TRP A 67 -10.38 -15.39 7.58
N LYS A 68 -9.73 -14.39 8.15
CA LYS A 68 -10.17 -13.00 8.26
C LYS A 68 -9.30 -12.08 7.43
N VAL A 69 -8.00 -12.32 7.44
CA VAL A 69 -7.01 -11.61 6.62
C VAL A 69 -6.07 -12.63 5.98
N ARG A 70 -5.67 -12.39 4.73
CA ARG A 70 -4.65 -13.17 4.04
C ARG A 70 -3.58 -12.26 3.46
N ILE A 71 -2.35 -12.76 3.40
CA ILE A 71 -1.26 -12.17 2.63
C ILE A 71 -0.89 -13.19 1.56
N ILE A 72 -0.91 -12.73 0.31
CA ILE A 72 -0.59 -13.54 -0.86
C ILE A 72 0.45 -12.81 -1.71
N GLU A 73 1.17 -13.56 -2.55
CA GLU A 73 2.10 -12.95 -3.52
C GLU A 73 1.33 -12.05 -4.50
N ASN A 74 1.90 -10.91 -4.89
CA ASN A 74 1.29 -10.16 -5.97
C ASN A 74 1.49 -10.92 -7.30
N LYS A 75 0.41 -11.16 -8.06
CA LYS A 75 0.46 -11.83 -9.37
C LYS A 75 1.29 -11.06 -10.41
N TYR A 76 1.35 -9.74 -10.26
CA TYR A 76 2.11 -8.82 -11.11
C TYR A 76 3.07 -8.01 -10.23
N PRO A 77 4.11 -8.65 -9.66
CA PRO A 77 4.97 -8.00 -8.70
C PRO A 77 5.87 -6.96 -9.40
N ALA A 78 6.12 -5.83 -8.74
CA ALA A 78 7.00 -4.77 -9.27
C ALA A 78 8.49 -5.07 -8.99
N LEU A 79 8.76 -6.09 -8.19
CA LEU A 79 10.07 -6.49 -7.70
C LEU A 79 10.18 -8.02 -7.72
N SER A 80 11.39 -8.55 -7.88
CA SER A 80 11.64 -9.98 -7.93
C SER A 80 12.06 -10.50 -6.54
N PRO A 81 11.39 -11.52 -5.97
CA PRO A 81 11.76 -12.08 -4.67
C PRO A 81 13.12 -12.80 -4.70
N GLU A 82 13.50 -13.30 -5.87
CA GLU A 82 14.76 -14.01 -6.13
C GLU A 82 15.87 -13.08 -6.62
N GLY A 83 17.10 -13.46 -6.32
CA GLY A 83 18.32 -12.78 -6.77
C GLY A 83 19.06 -12.03 -5.66
N GLU A 84 20.17 -11.39 -6.04
CA GLU A 84 21.04 -10.67 -5.11
C GLU A 84 20.91 -9.17 -5.25
N ARG A 85 21.24 -8.46 -4.17
CA ARG A 85 21.30 -6.99 -4.18
C ARG A 85 22.62 -6.53 -4.80
N ASN A 86 22.58 -6.16 -6.07
CA ASN A 86 23.76 -5.74 -6.82
C ASN A 86 23.61 -4.29 -7.28
N ARG A 87 24.61 -3.46 -7.01
CA ARG A 87 24.71 -2.09 -7.53
C ARG A 87 25.79 -2.03 -8.60
N TRP A 88 25.52 -1.30 -9.67
CA TRP A 88 26.51 -1.03 -10.71
C TRP A 88 26.28 0.34 -11.32
N ASN A 89 27.33 0.89 -11.92
CA ASN A 89 27.29 2.16 -12.61
C ASN A 89 27.44 1.93 -14.10
N ASP A 90 26.66 2.67 -14.88
CA ASP A 90 26.73 2.70 -16.34
C ASP A 90 26.74 4.16 -16.79
N GLY A 91 27.93 4.74 -16.92
CA GLY A 91 28.12 6.17 -17.19
C GLY A 91 27.45 7.06 -16.13
N LEU A 92 26.38 7.76 -16.52
CA LEU A 92 25.60 8.64 -15.64
C LEU A 92 24.51 7.90 -14.84
N TYR A 93 24.29 6.62 -15.13
CA TYR A 93 23.23 5.82 -14.51
C TYR A 93 23.78 5.05 -13.31
N ASN A 94 23.17 5.28 -12.14
CA ASN A 94 23.37 4.47 -10.96
C ASN A 94 22.26 3.41 -10.90
N ASN A 95 22.62 2.15 -11.07
CA ASN A 95 21.68 1.04 -11.14
C ASN A 95 21.73 0.16 -9.90
N ILE A 96 20.60 -0.49 -9.61
CA ILE A 96 20.49 -1.54 -8.59
C ILE A 96 19.56 -2.63 -9.09
N SER A 97 19.83 -3.88 -8.73
CA SER A 97 18.96 -5.00 -9.08
C SER A 97 17.56 -4.83 -8.48
N GLY A 98 16.54 -5.27 -9.21
CA GLY A 98 15.13 -5.21 -8.81
C GLY A 98 14.73 -6.25 -7.76
N VAL A 99 15.66 -6.69 -6.90
CA VAL A 99 15.35 -7.66 -5.83
C VAL A 99 14.46 -7.02 -4.78
N GLY A 100 13.37 -7.68 -4.41
CA GLY A 100 12.37 -7.14 -3.51
C GLY A 100 11.13 -8.00 -3.37
N ILE A 101 10.22 -7.54 -2.52
CA ILE A 101 8.97 -8.26 -2.24
C ILE A 101 7.81 -7.37 -2.68
N HIS A 102 6.82 -7.96 -3.35
CA HIS A 102 5.54 -7.29 -3.63
C HIS A 102 4.39 -8.25 -3.33
N GLU A 103 3.58 -7.90 -2.33
CA GLU A 103 2.54 -8.76 -1.78
C GLU A 103 1.23 -8.00 -1.62
N VAL A 104 0.14 -8.74 -1.64
CA VAL A 104 -1.22 -8.22 -1.42
C VAL A 104 -1.72 -8.72 -0.08
N VAL A 105 -2.23 -7.81 0.73
CA VAL A 105 -2.95 -8.11 1.96
C VAL A 105 -4.44 -8.00 1.67
N VAL A 106 -5.15 -9.12 1.70
CA VAL A 106 -6.61 -9.18 1.55
C VAL A 106 -7.23 -8.86 2.91
N ASP A 107 -7.90 -7.72 3.01
CA ASP A 107 -8.31 -7.14 4.29
C ASP A 107 -9.48 -7.90 4.96
N THR A 108 -10.30 -8.60 4.17
CA THR A 108 -11.52 -9.28 4.63
C THR A 108 -11.94 -10.39 3.67
N PRO A 109 -12.66 -11.44 4.09
CA PRO A 109 -13.27 -12.41 3.17
C PRO A 109 -14.43 -11.83 2.35
N LYS A 110 -14.99 -10.68 2.75
CA LYS A 110 -16.18 -10.08 2.13
C LYS A 110 -15.81 -9.07 1.05
N HIS A 111 -16.30 -9.28 -0.17
CA HIS A 111 -15.96 -8.45 -1.32
C HIS A 111 -16.46 -7.01 -1.22
N ASN A 112 -17.59 -6.78 -0.55
CA ASN A 112 -18.30 -5.50 -0.55
C ASN A 112 -18.19 -4.71 0.75
N VAL A 113 -17.24 -5.04 1.64
CA VAL A 113 -17.09 -4.35 2.93
C VAL A 113 -15.79 -3.57 2.95
N PRO A 114 -15.80 -2.29 2.53
CA PRO A 114 -14.62 -1.42 2.63
C PRO A 114 -14.04 -1.43 4.04
N THR A 115 -12.72 -1.27 4.13
CA THR A 115 -11.97 -1.28 5.40
C THR A 115 -12.56 -0.31 6.43
N ALA A 116 -13.11 0.83 6.01
CA ALA A 116 -13.74 1.82 6.88
C ALA A 116 -15.01 1.31 7.63
N PHE A 117 -15.64 0.24 7.15
CA PHE A 117 -16.84 -0.36 7.76
C PHE A 117 -16.53 -1.65 8.52
N LEU A 118 -15.27 -2.07 8.61
CA LEU A 118 -14.88 -3.25 9.37
C LEU A 118 -14.95 -2.98 10.88
N PRO A 119 -15.31 -3.97 11.69
CA PRO A 119 -15.22 -3.85 13.14
C PRO A 119 -13.76 -3.71 13.57
N VAL A 120 -13.53 -3.07 14.72
CA VAL A 120 -12.19 -2.83 15.28
C VAL A 120 -11.37 -4.12 15.41
N SER A 121 -12.01 -5.25 15.72
CA SER A 121 -11.35 -6.56 15.77
C SER A 121 -10.76 -7.00 14.44
N ASP A 122 -11.41 -6.68 13.32
CA ASP A 122 -10.94 -7.03 11.99
C ASP A 122 -9.82 -6.07 11.56
N ILE A 123 -9.92 -4.78 11.89
CA ILE A 123 -8.82 -3.82 11.73
C ILE A 123 -7.58 -4.26 12.51
N TYR A 124 -7.76 -4.75 13.73
CA TYR A 124 -6.68 -5.33 14.52
C TYR A 124 -6.00 -6.48 13.78
N ASN A 125 -6.76 -7.41 13.17
CA ASN A 125 -6.19 -8.51 12.40
C ASN A 125 -5.39 -8.02 11.17
N ILE A 126 -5.84 -6.96 10.50
CA ILE A 126 -5.12 -6.35 9.37
C ILE A 126 -3.77 -5.79 9.87
N LEU A 127 -3.77 -4.96 10.91
CA LEU A 127 -2.55 -4.38 11.47
C LEU A 127 -1.61 -5.45 12.05
N LEU A 128 -2.17 -6.52 12.64
CA LEU A 128 -1.41 -7.66 13.10
C LEU A 128 -0.72 -8.37 11.94
N SER A 129 -1.42 -8.58 10.82
CA SER A 129 -0.84 -9.17 9.61
C SER A 129 0.33 -8.33 9.06
N TYR A 130 0.18 -7.00 9.04
CA TYR A 130 1.25 -6.07 8.66
C TYR A 130 2.47 -6.23 9.55
N LYS A 131 2.26 -6.22 10.87
CA LYS A 131 3.34 -6.37 11.86
C LYS A 131 4.08 -7.69 11.68
N LEU A 132 3.34 -8.80 11.60
CA LEU A 132 3.92 -10.13 11.45
C LEU A 132 4.74 -10.22 10.16
N ARG A 133 4.19 -9.75 9.04
CA ARG A 133 4.89 -9.80 7.75
C ARG A 133 6.09 -8.85 7.70
N TYR A 134 5.96 -7.63 8.22
CA TYR A 134 7.08 -6.69 8.36
C TYR A 134 8.24 -7.32 9.15
N MET A 135 7.92 -7.99 10.27
CA MET A 135 8.93 -8.65 11.11
C MET A 135 9.61 -9.84 10.43
N GLN A 136 8.95 -10.49 9.47
CA GLN A 136 9.59 -11.50 8.62
C GLN A 136 10.49 -10.85 7.57
N ILE A 137 9.98 -9.85 6.85
CA ILE A 137 10.67 -9.16 5.75
C ILE A 137 11.95 -8.46 6.24
N ARG A 138 11.91 -7.82 7.43
CA ARG A 138 13.07 -7.07 7.96
C ARG A 138 14.33 -7.91 8.20
N ASN A 139 14.23 -9.24 8.20
CA ASN A 139 15.38 -10.12 8.37
C ASN A 139 16.12 -10.35 7.03
N ASP A 140 15.52 -9.98 5.90
CA ASP A 140 16.16 -10.02 4.60
C ASP A 140 17.10 -8.83 4.42
N ARG A 141 18.41 -9.10 4.49
CA ARG A 141 19.47 -8.08 4.39
C ARG A 141 19.60 -7.44 3.02
N ARG A 142 18.92 -7.98 1.99
CA ARG A 142 18.87 -7.39 0.64
C ARG A 142 17.95 -6.16 0.61
N LEU A 143 17.04 -6.03 1.57
CA LEU A 143 15.97 -5.04 1.60
C LEU A 143 16.27 -3.93 2.61
N GLU A 144 15.98 -2.70 2.22
CA GLU A 144 16.30 -1.49 3.01
C GLU A 144 15.06 -0.75 3.51
N ALA A 145 13.91 -0.96 2.86
CA ALA A 145 12.67 -0.32 3.23
C ALA A 145 11.48 -1.24 2.96
N VAL A 146 10.48 -1.17 3.84
CA VAL A 146 9.18 -1.80 3.65
C VAL A 146 8.13 -0.69 3.66
N VAL A 147 7.33 -0.63 2.61
CA VAL A 147 6.23 0.31 2.44
C VAL A 147 4.94 -0.48 2.43
N ILE A 148 4.07 -0.17 3.39
CA ILE A 148 2.72 -0.73 3.48
C ILE A 148 1.76 0.37 3.08
N PHE A 149 0.92 0.13 2.07
CA PHE A 149 0.05 1.14 1.50
C PHE A 149 -1.28 0.54 1.03
N LYS A 150 -2.28 1.41 0.84
CA LYS A 150 -3.61 1.03 0.37
C LYS A 150 -4.10 2.03 -0.65
N ASN A 151 -4.53 1.52 -1.81
CA ASN A 151 -5.23 2.31 -2.82
C ASN A 151 -6.70 1.91 -2.78
N HIS A 152 -7.59 2.87 -2.51
CA HIS A 152 -9.02 2.62 -2.39
C HIS A 152 -9.81 3.45 -3.41
N GLY A 153 -10.59 2.77 -4.26
CA GLY A 153 -11.36 3.38 -5.34
C GLY A 153 -10.57 3.52 -6.64
N GLU A 154 -11.30 3.58 -7.76
CA GLU A 154 -10.75 3.70 -9.12
C GLU A 154 -9.84 4.93 -9.24
N ALA A 155 -10.28 6.08 -8.72
CA ALA A 155 -9.53 7.33 -8.74
C ALA A 155 -8.20 7.28 -7.97
N ALA A 156 -8.02 6.33 -7.04
CA ALA A 156 -6.77 6.10 -6.33
C ALA A 156 -5.88 5.05 -7.02
N GLY A 157 -6.25 4.57 -8.22
CA GLY A 157 -5.51 3.55 -8.96
C GLY A 157 -5.73 2.12 -8.44
N SER A 158 -6.86 1.86 -7.77
CA SER A 158 -7.23 0.50 -7.38
C SER A 158 -7.81 -0.25 -8.57
N SER A 159 -7.22 -1.39 -8.93
CA SER A 159 -7.67 -2.25 -10.03
C SER A 159 -8.71 -3.29 -9.62
N LEU A 160 -8.89 -3.51 -8.32
CA LEU A 160 -9.82 -4.49 -7.76
C LEU A 160 -10.68 -3.83 -6.69
N GLU A 161 -12.00 -4.02 -6.79
CA GLU A 161 -12.98 -3.53 -5.81
C GLU A 161 -12.79 -4.18 -4.43
N HIS A 162 -12.38 -5.45 -4.41
CA HIS A 162 -12.23 -6.20 -3.16
C HIS A 162 -11.22 -5.49 -2.24
N PRO A 163 -11.58 -5.19 -0.97
CA PRO A 163 -10.72 -4.46 -0.05
C PRO A 163 -9.37 -5.14 0.18
N HIS A 164 -8.31 -4.48 -0.26
CA HIS A 164 -6.95 -4.98 -0.08
C HIS A 164 -5.98 -3.83 0.15
N SER A 165 -4.85 -4.18 0.73
CA SER A 165 -3.67 -3.35 0.91
C SER A 165 -2.48 -4.04 0.26
N GLN A 166 -1.33 -3.38 0.19
CA GLN A 166 -0.13 -3.92 -0.45
C GLN A 166 1.08 -3.68 0.44
N ILE A 167 2.03 -4.62 0.38
CA ILE A 167 3.33 -4.54 1.01
C ILE A 167 4.37 -4.61 -0.10
N ALA A 168 5.20 -3.57 -0.21
CA ALA A 168 6.34 -3.53 -1.12
C ALA A 168 7.62 -3.32 -0.30
N ALA A 169 8.62 -4.18 -0.53
CA ALA A 169 9.91 -4.05 0.13
C ALA A 169 11.03 -3.91 -0.89
N THR A 170 11.81 -2.84 -0.79
CA THR A 170 12.76 -2.38 -1.81
C THR A 170 14.21 -2.47 -1.34
N PRO A 171 15.18 -2.65 -2.25
CA PRO A 171 16.61 -2.71 -1.92
C PRO A 171 17.24 -1.32 -1.74
N VAL A 172 16.40 -0.27 -1.78
CA VAL A 172 16.73 1.14 -1.60
C VAL A 172 15.73 1.78 -0.67
N VAL A 173 16.19 2.76 0.12
CA VAL A 173 15.32 3.63 0.92
C VAL A 173 14.70 4.69 -0.01
N PRO A 174 13.36 4.80 -0.10
CA PRO A 174 12.70 5.83 -0.90
C PRO A 174 13.11 7.25 -0.47
N TYR A 175 13.22 8.16 -1.43
CA TYR A 175 13.61 9.55 -1.17
C TYR A 175 12.72 10.21 -0.10
N GLN A 176 11.40 10.01 -0.19
CA GLN A 176 10.43 10.57 0.75
C GLN A 176 10.70 10.14 2.20
N PHE A 177 11.28 8.96 2.45
CA PHE A 177 11.64 8.53 3.80
C PHE A 177 12.93 9.20 4.25
N ARG A 178 13.96 9.18 3.38
CA ARG A 178 15.25 9.79 3.68
C ARG A 178 15.11 11.28 3.99
N ALA A 179 14.41 12.02 3.14
CA ALA A 179 14.21 13.46 3.31
C ALA A 179 13.51 13.79 4.63
N ARG A 180 12.43 13.07 4.97
CA ARG A 180 11.71 13.29 6.23
C ARG A 180 12.56 12.98 7.46
N ILE A 181 13.38 11.93 7.43
CA ILE A 181 14.28 11.61 8.54
C ILE A 181 15.33 12.71 8.71
N GLN A 182 15.92 13.19 7.61
CA GLN A 182 16.88 14.29 7.66
C GLN A 182 16.26 15.57 8.25
N GLU A 183 15.03 15.89 7.85
CA GLU A 183 14.32 17.06 8.40
C GLU A 183 13.95 16.91 9.87
N VAL A 184 13.57 15.70 10.32
CA VAL A 184 13.30 15.45 11.74
C VAL A 184 14.56 15.57 12.59
N ILE A 185 15.69 15.04 12.12
CA ILE A 185 16.99 15.18 12.82
C ILE A 185 17.36 16.66 12.91
N ARG A 186 17.32 17.37 11.78
CA ARG A 186 17.64 18.80 11.75
C ARG A 186 16.74 19.61 12.67
N TYR A 187 15.44 19.35 12.68
CA TYR A 187 14.50 20.03 13.58
C TYR A 187 14.86 19.81 15.04
N PHE A 188 15.20 18.58 15.44
CA PHE A 188 15.61 18.25 16.80
C PHE A 188 16.91 18.96 17.21
N ASP A 189 17.89 19.04 16.31
CA ASP A 189 19.17 19.70 16.59
C ASP A 189 19.05 21.24 16.67
N ASP A 190 18.10 21.82 15.92
CA ASP A 190 17.86 23.27 15.85
C ASP A 190 16.97 23.80 17.01
N THR A 191 16.35 22.91 17.82
CA THR A 191 15.44 23.24 18.94
C THR A 191 16.00 22.85 20.30
#